data_AF-A0A966Z6U9-F1
#
_entry.id   AF-A0A966Z6U9-F1
#
_cell.length_a   1.000
_cell.length_b   1.000
_cell.length_c   1.000
_cell.angle_alpha   90.00
_cell.angle_beta   90.00
_cell.angle_gamma   90.00
#
_symmetry.space_group_name_H-M   'P 1'
#
loop_
_entity.id
_entity.type
_entity.pdbx_description
1 polymer ?
#
loop_
_entity_poly.entity_id
_entity_poly.type
_entity_poly.pdbx_seq_one_letter_code
_entity_poly.pdbx_strand_id
1 'polypeptide(L)'
;MALIEVRLRPTGPWRTGYRGDRERVDVVYHSDTLFSAVTHAMRALGWMEEWLAATTGAAGEPAVRLGSLFPFVGKTRLIAPPKSVWPPSGRAQLHLSGAKLVPLEVLRQGLQDEARWEVDGECQCLLPSNGTAPFRIVIRESAAVDRLTGVAEGHKTACLEFAPGAGFWGVFSATDKLWEARVKSALRLLADSGFGGERSRGWGRASEPQFNDASHLFPVATEATAAWWLLSLYSPDAADAVDWTKSESSVTIRGGWTDSSAGVAMKKQVRMVEEGSVLAAPSLRGRAVDVAPDDFAHPVYRAGFALAVPVPAVTETAPKKKPGKEESKEVEPKEESRPEVVALMPDLSDAAISPVEPEAVVEPEAVVEPATLAHAPTTPTTPETLPPANVPANAEPPVEGAEEVQP
;
A
#
# COMPACT_ATOMS: atom_id res chain seq x y z
N MET A 1 0.21 -23.45 3.85
CA MET A 1 -0.97 -22.73 3.31
C MET A 1 -0.72 -22.49 1.84
N ALA A 2 -1.66 -22.79 0.95
CA ALA A 2 -1.47 -22.50 -0.49
C ALA A 2 -1.52 -20.99 -0.71
N LEU A 3 -0.54 -20.45 -1.44
CA LEU A 3 -0.49 -19.04 -1.81
C LEU A 3 -0.89 -18.90 -3.27
N ILE A 4 -1.75 -17.94 -3.56
CA ILE A 4 -2.23 -17.65 -4.90
C ILE A 4 -1.75 -16.26 -5.28
N GLU A 5 -0.96 -16.19 -6.35
CA GLU A 5 -0.58 -14.92 -6.97
C GLU A 5 -1.78 -14.35 -7.71
N VAL A 6 -1.97 -13.04 -7.59
CA VAL A 6 -2.76 -12.23 -8.52
C VAL A 6 -1.85 -11.25 -9.23
N ARG A 7 -2.03 -11.07 -10.54
CA ARG A 7 -1.43 -9.99 -11.33
C ARG A 7 -2.52 -9.15 -11.98
N LEU A 8 -2.44 -7.85 -11.76
CA LEU A 8 -3.34 -6.82 -12.28
C LEU A 8 -2.51 -5.92 -13.21
N ARG A 9 -2.89 -5.85 -14.49
CA ARG A 9 -2.29 -4.92 -15.45
C ARG A 9 -3.22 -3.72 -15.63
N PRO A 10 -2.82 -2.54 -15.17
CA PRO A 10 -3.64 -1.33 -15.28
C PRO A 10 -4.02 -1.01 -16.73
N THR A 11 -5.26 -0.59 -16.96
CA THR A 11 -5.74 -0.06 -18.26
C THR A 11 -5.79 1.47 -18.28
N GLY A 12 -5.44 2.11 -17.15
CA GLY A 12 -5.39 3.54 -16.98
C GLY A 12 -4.67 3.91 -15.68
N PRO A 13 -4.74 5.18 -15.24
CA PRO A 13 -4.10 5.63 -14.01
C PRO A 13 -4.68 4.95 -12.77
N TRP A 14 -3.85 4.72 -11.77
CA TRP A 14 -4.27 4.20 -10.46
C TRP A 14 -3.99 5.20 -9.36
N ARG A 15 -4.88 5.30 -8.38
CA ARG A 15 -4.66 6.11 -7.18
C ARG A 15 -4.74 5.25 -5.92
N THR A 16 -3.58 4.96 -5.36
CA THR A 16 -3.43 4.44 -4.00
C THR A 16 -3.42 5.64 -3.03
N GLY A 17 -4.17 5.57 -1.94
CA GLY A 17 -4.30 6.72 -1.04
C GLY A 17 -3.08 6.91 -0.15
N TYR A 18 -2.52 8.13 -0.09
CA TYR A 18 -1.44 8.50 0.82
C TYR A 18 -1.95 9.41 1.95
N ARG A 19 -2.27 8.84 3.12
CA ARG A 19 -2.63 9.58 4.36
C ARG A 19 -3.65 10.73 4.18
N GLY A 20 -4.56 10.64 3.21
CA GLY A 20 -5.55 11.67 2.90
C GLY A 20 -5.07 12.81 2.00
N ASP A 21 -3.78 12.88 1.70
CA ASP A 21 -3.19 13.88 0.80
C ASP A 21 -3.54 13.55 -0.67
N ARG A 22 -4.20 14.49 -1.36
CA ARG A 22 -4.61 14.34 -2.77
C ARG A 22 -3.44 14.41 -3.75
N GLU A 23 -2.39 15.13 -3.40
CA GLU A 23 -1.23 15.40 -4.27
C GLU A 23 -0.09 14.40 -4.08
N ARG A 24 -0.27 13.44 -3.16
CA ARG A 24 0.61 12.29 -2.99
C ARG A 24 -0.11 10.99 -3.28
N VAL A 25 0.67 9.97 -3.60
CA VAL A 25 0.22 8.62 -3.92
C VAL A 25 1.19 7.63 -3.30
N ASP A 26 0.68 6.48 -2.87
CA ASP A 26 1.53 5.39 -2.39
C ASP A 26 1.98 4.51 -3.55
N VAL A 27 3.14 3.87 -3.45
CA VAL A 27 3.59 2.93 -4.50
C VAL A 27 3.13 1.50 -4.23
N VAL A 28 2.63 1.24 -3.03
CA VAL A 28 2.04 -0.04 -2.61
C VAL A 28 0.53 0.12 -2.46
N TYR A 29 -0.24 -0.84 -2.99
CA TYR A 29 -1.67 -0.93 -2.70
C TYR A 29 -1.88 -1.83 -1.48
N HIS A 30 -1.93 -1.21 -0.31
CA HIS A 30 -1.93 -1.91 0.97
C HIS A 30 -3.11 -2.90 1.17
N SER A 31 -2.84 -3.97 1.91
CA SER A 31 -3.78 -5.07 2.18
C SER A 31 -5.08 -4.61 2.83
N ASP A 32 -5.04 -3.58 3.68
CA ASP A 32 -6.22 -2.99 4.33
C ASP A 32 -7.19 -2.37 3.32
N THR A 33 -6.63 -1.71 2.32
CA THR A 33 -7.32 -1.01 1.24
C THR A 33 -7.84 -2.03 0.23
N LEU A 34 -7.07 -3.10 -0.03
CA LEU A 34 -7.52 -4.25 -0.80
C LEU A 34 -8.66 -4.99 -0.12
N PHE A 35 -8.58 -5.24 1.18
CA PHE A 35 -9.67 -5.86 1.94
C PHE A 35 -10.94 -5.02 1.86
N SER A 36 -10.84 -3.69 2.00
CA SER A 36 -11.98 -2.79 1.86
C SER A 36 -12.58 -2.85 0.45
N ALA A 37 -11.75 -2.83 -0.59
CA ALA A 37 -12.20 -2.95 -1.98
C ALA A 37 -12.88 -4.30 -2.25
N VAL A 38 -12.30 -5.40 -1.77
CA VAL A 38 -12.89 -6.75 -1.87
C VAL A 38 -14.22 -6.79 -1.11
N THR A 39 -14.30 -6.20 0.09
CA THR A 39 -15.56 -6.13 0.86
C THR A 39 -16.66 -5.41 0.07
N HIS A 40 -16.34 -4.30 -0.60
CA HIS A 40 -17.31 -3.61 -1.48
C HIS A 40 -17.70 -4.45 -2.70
N ALA A 41 -16.77 -5.21 -3.27
CA ALA A 41 -17.08 -6.13 -4.36
C ALA A 41 -17.95 -7.30 -3.87
N MET A 42 -17.69 -7.85 -2.69
CA MET A 42 -18.52 -8.88 -2.06
C MET A 42 -19.93 -8.36 -1.79
N ARG A 43 -20.09 -7.08 -1.41
CA ARG A 43 -21.41 -6.44 -1.31
C ARG A 43 -22.15 -6.43 -2.64
N ALA A 44 -21.48 -6.03 -3.72
CA ALA A 44 -22.07 -6.03 -5.05
C ALA A 44 -22.41 -7.44 -5.56
N LEU A 45 -21.67 -8.46 -5.11
CA LEU A 45 -21.89 -9.87 -5.44
C LEU A 45 -22.88 -10.57 -4.47
N GLY A 46 -23.36 -9.88 -3.44
CA GLY A 46 -24.30 -10.43 -2.47
C GLY A 46 -23.70 -11.39 -1.42
N TRP A 47 -22.39 -11.31 -1.15
CA TRP A 47 -21.66 -12.20 -0.21
C TRP A 47 -21.00 -11.45 0.95
N MET A 48 -21.40 -10.19 1.22
CA MET A 48 -20.72 -9.34 2.19
C MET A 48 -20.84 -9.87 3.63
N GLU A 49 -22.04 -10.32 4.01
CA GLU A 49 -22.28 -10.80 5.39
C GLU A 49 -21.45 -12.04 5.69
N GLU A 50 -21.44 -13.02 4.77
CA GLU A 50 -20.63 -14.22 4.93
C GLU A 50 -19.14 -13.92 4.85
N TRP A 51 -18.73 -12.96 4.00
CA TRP A 51 -17.35 -12.50 3.90
C TRP A 51 -16.85 -11.91 5.22
N LEU A 52 -17.62 -11.01 5.84
CA LEU A 52 -17.27 -10.43 7.12
C LEU A 52 -17.30 -11.47 8.23
N ALA A 53 -18.33 -12.31 8.31
CA ALA A 53 -18.40 -13.38 9.29
C ALA A 53 -17.19 -14.34 9.23
N ALA A 54 -16.76 -14.70 8.02
CA ALA A 54 -15.65 -15.63 7.82
C ALA A 54 -14.26 -15.00 7.99
N THR A 55 -14.13 -13.67 7.93
CA THR A 55 -12.83 -12.99 8.02
C THR A 55 -12.65 -12.23 9.33
N THR A 56 -13.67 -11.53 9.82
CA THR A 56 -13.60 -10.68 11.02
C THR A 56 -14.19 -11.35 12.26
N GLY A 57 -14.66 -12.59 12.17
CA GLY A 57 -15.24 -13.34 13.30
C GLY A 57 -14.25 -13.53 14.45
N ALA A 58 -14.71 -13.30 15.69
CA ALA A 58 -13.85 -13.20 16.87
C ALA A 58 -13.08 -14.50 17.23
N ALA A 59 -13.67 -15.67 16.96
CA ALA A 59 -13.20 -16.95 17.51
C ALA A 59 -12.32 -17.80 16.57
N GLY A 60 -12.13 -17.40 15.30
CA GLY A 60 -11.48 -18.24 14.29
C GLY A 60 -10.34 -17.58 13.52
N GLU A 61 -9.51 -18.39 12.88
CA GLU A 61 -8.59 -17.93 11.85
C GLU A 61 -9.38 -17.28 10.69
N PRO A 62 -8.93 -16.13 10.15
CA PRO A 62 -9.58 -15.51 9.00
C PRO A 62 -9.55 -16.47 7.81
N ALA A 63 -10.72 -16.72 7.22
CA ALA A 63 -10.85 -17.63 6.08
C ALA A 63 -10.03 -17.18 4.85
N VAL A 64 -9.72 -15.89 4.76
CA VAL A 64 -8.88 -15.31 3.71
C VAL A 64 -7.89 -14.32 4.31
N ARG A 65 -6.63 -14.40 3.86
CA ARG A 65 -5.57 -13.43 4.16
C ARG A 65 -5.10 -12.79 2.87
N LEU A 66 -5.18 -11.46 2.81
CA LEU A 66 -4.78 -10.67 1.64
C LEU A 66 -3.42 -10.02 1.90
N GLY A 67 -2.49 -10.22 0.99
CA GLY A 67 -1.25 -9.46 0.93
C GLY A 67 -1.49 -8.09 0.33
N SER A 68 -0.53 -7.20 0.52
CA SER A 68 -0.49 -5.95 -0.23
C SER A 68 -0.11 -6.22 -1.68
N LEU A 69 -0.51 -5.32 -2.57
CA LEU A 69 -0.10 -5.40 -3.97
C LEU A 69 1.12 -4.51 -4.20
N PHE A 70 2.16 -5.13 -4.73
CA PHE A 70 3.42 -4.51 -5.06
C PHE A 70 3.58 -4.35 -6.56
N PRO A 71 4.40 -3.41 -7.04
CA PRO A 71 4.68 -3.26 -8.46
C PRO A 71 5.39 -4.48 -9.06
N PHE A 72 5.13 -4.75 -10.34
CA PHE A 72 5.96 -5.64 -11.16
C PHE A 72 6.23 -5.00 -12.52
N VAL A 73 7.30 -5.43 -13.18
CA VAL A 73 7.60 -5.09 -14.57
C VAL A 73 8.06 -6.34 -15.33
N GLY A 74 7.32 -6.72 -16.37
CA GLY A 74 7.57 -7.96 -17.11
C GLY A 74 7.46 -9.21 -16.23
N LYS A 75 8.60 -9.86 -15.97
CA LYS A 75 8.70 -11.02 -15.07
C LYS A 75 9.18 -10.66 -13.66
N THR A 76 9.72 -9.45 -13.48
CA THR A 76 10.32 -8.99 -12.24
C THR A 76 9.23 -8.52 -11.28
N ARG A 77 9.09 -9.25 -10.17
CA ARG A 77 8.19 -8.94 -9.06
C ARG A 77 8.95 -8.11 -8.04
N LEU A 78 8.52 -6.88 -7.79
CA LEU A 78 9.10 -6.05 -6.72
C LEU A 78 8.32 -6.29 -5.43
N ILE A 79 8.99 -6.22 -4.28
CA ILE A 79 8.37 -6.48 -2.98
C ILE A 79 9.08 -5.69 -1.88
N ALA A 80 8.37 -5.37 -0.80
CA ALA A 80 8.98 -4.81 0.41
C ALA A 80 9.90 -5.88 1.04
N PRO A 81 11.22 -5.63 1.10
CA PRO A 81 12.16 -6.65 1.57
C PRO A 81 12.03 -6.91 3.07
N PRO A 82 12.41 -8.11 3.55
CA PRO A 82 12.48 -8.39 4.98
C PRO A 82 13.54 -7.51 5.64
N LYS A 83 13.13 -6.69 6.62
CA LYS A 83 13.99 -5.72 7.32
C LYS A 83 15.18 -6.34 8.07
N SER A 84 15.07 -7.60 8.47
CA SER A 84 16.18 -8.31 9.13
C SER A 84 17.31 -8.70 8.16
N VAL A 85 17.05 -8.66 6.86
CA VAL A 85 18.01 -9.07 5.80
C VAL A 85 18.41 -7.89 4.91
N TRP A 86 17.53 -6.89 4.78
CA TRP A 86 17.72 -5.76 3.87
C TRP A 86 17.80 -4.42 4.60
N PRO A 87 18.77 -3.54 4.24
CA PRO A 87 19.82 -3.75 3.25
C PRO A 87 20.88 -4.77 3.73
N PRO A 88 21.52 -5.52 2.82
CA PRO A 88 22.55 -6.48 3.20
C PRO A 88 23.70 -5.78 3.92
N SER A 89 24.17 -6.37 5.02
CA SER A 89 25.27 -5.81 5.80
C SER A 89 26.58 -5.89 5.01
N GLY A 90 27.24 -4.75 4.79
CA GLY A 90 28.49 -4.70 4.06
C GLY A 90 28.79 -3.33 3.49
N ARG A 91 30.02 -3.13 3.00
CA ARG A 91 30.39 -1.92 2.26
C ARG A 91 29.86 -2.04 0.82
N ALA A 92 28.56 -1.75 0.65
CA ALA A 92 27.95 -1.71 -0.68
C ALA A 92 28.47 -0.49 -1.45
N GLN A 93 28.75 -0.67 -2.74
CA GLN A 93 29.04 0.45 -3.65
C GLN A 93 27.75 1.20 -4.01
N LEU A 94 26.62 0.50 -3.98
CA LEU A 94 25.28 1.03 -4.22
C LEU A 94 24.61 1.44 -2.90
N HIS A 95 23.95 2.61 -2.87
CA HIS A 95 23.20 3.08 -1.71
C HIS A 95 21.83 2.37 -1.61
N LEU A 96 21.87 1.11 -1.17
CA LEU A 96 20.73 0.18 -1.13
C LEU A 96 19.64 0.56 -0.11
N SER A 97 19.97 1.38 0.90
CA SER A 97 19.01 1.85 1.90
C SER A 97 17.89 2.72 1.30
N GLY A 98 18.11 3.30 0.12
CA GLY A 98 17.08 4.03 -0.62
C GLY A 98 16.04 3.13 -1.30
N ALA A 99 16.32 1.83 -1.47
CA ALA A 99 15.42 0.89 -2.12
C ALA A 99 14.39 0.35 -1.14
N LYS A 100 13.14 0.81 -1.27
CA LYS A 100 11.99 0.32 -0.49
C LYS A 100 11.37 -0.93 -1.09
N LEU A 101 11.50 -1.10 -2.39
CA LEU A 101 10.99 -2.26 -3.11
C LEU A 101 12.12 -2.90 -3.89
N VAL A 102 12.29 -4.22 -3.73
CA VAL A 102 13.36 -4.97 -4.38
C VAL A 102 12.81 -6.15 -5.17
N PRO A 103 13.51 -6.62 -6.21
CA PRO A 103 13.12 -7.83 -6.92
C PRO A 103 13.10 -9.02 -5.97
N LEU A 104 12.00 -9.79 -6.01
CA LEU A 104 11.86 -11.01 -5.22
C LEU A 104 13.01 -11.98 -5.49
N GLU A 105 13.55 -12.01 -6.71
CA GLU A 105 14.66 -12.89 -7.05
C GLU A 105 15.97 -12.51 -6.33
N VAL A 106 16.20 -11.22 -6.09
CA VAL A 106 17.36 -10.75 -5.31
C VAL A 106 17.28 -11.25 -3.87
N LEU A 107 16.07 -11.32 -3.30
CA LEU A 107 15.87 -11.87 -1.95
C LEU A 107 16.03 -13.39 -1.90
N ARG A 108 15.80 -14.09 -3.02
CA ARG A 108 15.95 -15.55 -3.12
C ARG A 108 17.39 -15.99 -3.39
N GLN A 109 18.10 -15.26 -4.24
CA GLN A 109 19.42 -15.64 -4.74
C GLN A 109 20.57 -14.81 -4.14
N GLY A 110 20.24 -13.78 -3.36
CA GLY A 110 21.18 -12.75 -2.95
C GLY A 110 21.44 -11.73 -4.06
N LEU A 111 21.91 -10.54 -3.67
CA LEU A 111 22.31 -9.50 -4.61
C LEU A 111 23.65 -9.89 -5.24
N GLN A 112 23.61 -10.33 -6.49
CA GLN A 112 24.80 -10.62 -7.28
C GLN A 112 25.12 -9.44 -8.20
N ASP A 113 26.41 -9.10 -8.29
CA ASP A 113 26.95 -8.05 -9.17
C ASP A 113 26.22 -6.70 -9.00
N GLU A 114 26.55 -5.98 -7.92
CA GLU A 114 25.94 -4.68 -7.56
C GLU A 114 25.97 -3.65 -8.71
N ALA A 115 26.97 -3.71 -9.59
CA ALA A 115 27.12 -2.78 -10.71
C ALA A 115 26.01 -2.88 -11.76
N ARG A 116 25.22 -3.96 -11.76
CA ARG A 116 24.07 -4.14 -12.66
C ARG A 116 22.76 -3.63 -12.06
N TRP A 117 22.80 -2.99 -10.91
CA TRP A 117 21.61 -2.52 -10.20
C TRP A 117 21.69 -1.03 -9.96
N GLU A 118 20.53 -0.39 -9.99
CA GLU A 118 20.36 1.01 -9.63
C GLU A 118 19.10 1.17 -8.77
N VAL A 119 19.12 2.18 -7.89
CA VAL A 119 17.95 2.57 -7.10
C VAL A 119 17.33 3.77 -7.78
N ASP A 120 16.13 3.58 -8.31
CA ASP A 120 15.37 4.67 -8.91
C ASP A 120 14.85 5.61 -7.81
N GLY A 121 15.13 6.91 -7.93
CA GLY A 121 14.81 7.88 -6.89
C GLY A 121 13.32 8.20 -6.74
N GLU A 122 12.54 8.07 -7.82
CA GLU A 122 11.12 8.42 -7.84
C GLU A 122 10.27 7.27 -7.30
N CYS A 123 10.46 6.06 -7.84
CA CYS A 123 9.72 4.88 -7.42
C CYS A 123 10.36 4.13 -6.24
N GLN A 124 11.60 4.48 -5.85
CA GLN A 124 12.34 3.87 -4.74
C GLN A 124 12.49 2.34 -4.90
N CYS A 125 12.54 1.89 -6.15
CA CYS A 125 12.69 0.49 -6.51
C CYS A 125 14.15 0.18 -6.87
N LEU A 126 14.63 -1.00 -6.49
CA LEU A 126 15.87 -1.56 -7.02
C LEU A 126 15.58 -2.18 -8.40
N LEU A 127 16.22 -1.65 -9.44
CA LEU A 127 16.02 -2.05 -10.83
C LEU A 127 17.36 -2.44 -11.46
N PRO A 128 17.36 -3.32 -12.49
CA PRO A 128 18.56 -3.53 -13.29
C PRO A 128 19.01 -2.21 -13.91
N SER A 129 20.32 -1.98 -14.07
CA SER A 129 20.86 -0.78 -14.70
C SER A 129 20.31 -0.61 -16.12
N ASN A 130 19.76 0.57 -16.43
CA ASN A 130 19.00 0.86 -17.66
C ASN A 130 17.63 0.15 -17.73
N GLY A 131 17.14 -0.35 -16.60
CA GLY A 131 15.81 -0.91 -16.47
C GLY A 131 14.74 0.18 -16.51
N THR A 132 13.55 -0.17 -16.96
CA THR A 132 12.41 0.77 -16.95
C THR A 132 11.71 0.71 -15.59
N ALA A 133 11.47 1.88 -14.99
CA ALA A 133 10.64 1.98 -13.80
C ALA A 133 9.23 1.41 -14.08
N PRO A 134 8.63 0.68 -13.13
CA PRO A 134 7.32 0.06 -13.34
C PRO A 134 6.19 1.08 -13.53
N PHE A 135 6.35 2.29 -13.01
CA PHE A 135 5.41 3.39 -13.12
C PHE A 135 6.15 4.73 -12.93
N ARG A 136 5.45 5.81 -13.26
CA ARG A 136 5.79 7.19 -12.88
C ARG A 136 4.69 7.77 -11.99
N ILE A 137 5.05 8.72 -11.13
CA ILE A 137 4.10 9.48 -10.31
C ILE A 137 3.71 10.73 -11.09
N VAL A 138 2.42 10.89 -11.36
CA VAL A 138 1.90 12.01 -12.16
C VAL A 138 0.87 12.77 -11.37
N ILE A 139 0.96 14.11 -11.38
CA ILE A 139 -0.09 14.99 -10.87
C ILE A 139 -1.00 15.36 -12.04
N ARG A 140 -2.30 15.07 -11.91
CA ARG A 140 -3.33 15.50 -12.86
C ARG A 140 -4.13 16.65 -12.26
N GLU A 141 -4.32 17.69 -13.05
CA GLU A 141 -5.12 18.85 -12.69
C GLU A 141 -6.52 18.72 -13.27
N SER A 142 -7.51 19.20 -12.53
CA SER A 142 -8.93 19.15 -12.91
C SER A 142 -9.62 20.32 -12.24
N ALA A 143 -10.78 20.75 -12.73
CA ALA A 143 -11.54 21.81 -12.08
C ALA A 143 -13.02 21.40 -11.97
N ALA A 144 -13.61 21.67 -10.81
CA ALA A 144 -15.06 21.69 -10.69
C ALA A 144 -15.55 23.02 -11.25
N VAL A 145 -16.43 22.97 -12.26
CA VAL A 145 -16.96 24.19 -12.89
C VAL A 145 -18.42 24.34 -12.48
N ASP A 146 -18.72 25.42 -11.79
CA ASP A 146 -20.10 25.79 -11.49
C ASP A 146 -20.82 26.17 -12.79
N ARG A 147 -21.94 25.48 -13.06
CA ARG A 147 -22.72 25.69 -14.27
C ARG A 147 -23.46 27.03 -14.30
N LEU A 148 -23.76 27.62 -13.14
CA LEU A 148 -24.50 28.88 -13.06
C LEU A 148 -23.59 30.10 -13.15
N THR A 149 -22.47 30.07 -12.43
CA THR A 149 -21.55 31.21 -12.35
C THR A 149 -20.35 31.11 -13.31
N GLY A 150 -20.03 29.90 -13.80
CA GLY A 150 -18.82 29.65 -14.58
C GLY A 150 -17.53 29.63 -13.77
N VAL A 151 -17.60 29.79 -12.44
CA VAL A 151 -16.44 29.73 -11.56
C VAL A 151 -15.84 28.33 -11.59
N ALA A 152 -14.53 28.26 -11.81
CA ALA A 152 -13.77 27.02 -11.84
C ALA A 152 -12.90 26.90 -10.58
N GLU A 153 -13.12 25.85 -9.81
CA GLU A 153 -12.29 25.50 -8.65
C GLU A 153 -11.33 24.36 -9.04
N GLY A 154 -10.06 24.74 -9.25
CA GLY A 154 -9.00 23.81 -9.60
C GLY A 154 -8.59 22.92 -8.45
N HIS A 155 -8.34 21.65 -8.73
CA HIS A 155 -7.77 20.69 -7.80
C HIS A 155 -6.75 19.78 -8.51
N LYS A 156 -5.75 19.36 -7.74
CA LYS A 156 -4.69 18.46 -8.19
C LYS A 156 -4.89 17.09 -7.57
N THR A 157 -4.53 16.05 -8.31
CA THR A 157 -4.62 14.67 -7.82
C THR A 157 -3.49 13.84 -8.38
N ALA A 158 -2.69 13.24 -7.50
CA ALA A 158 -1.61 12.36 -7.89
C ALA A 158 -2.11 10.95 -8.24
N CYS A 159 -1.45 10.32 -9.20
CA CYS A 159 -1.69 8.94 -9.61
C CYS A 159 -0.40 8.25 -10.05
N LEU A 160 -0.49 6.93 -10.17
CA LEU A 160 0.51 6.09 -10.81
C LEU A 160 0.10 5.86 -12.27
N GLU A 161 1.03 6.09 -13.19
CA GLU A 161 0.90 5.68 -14.58
C GLU A 161 1.94 4.62 -14.89
N PHE A 162 1.48 3.43 -15.28
CA PHE A 162 2.32 2.24 -15.41
C PHE A 162 3.01 2.16 -16.76
N ALA A 163 4.25 1.67 -16.75
CA ALA A 163 4.98 1.33 -17.97
C ALA A 163 4.34 0.11 -18.68
N PRO A 164 4.56 -0.06 -19.99
CA PRO A 164 4.09 -1.25 -20.71
C PRO A 164 4.58 -2.55 -20.05
N GLY A 165 3.67 -3.49 -19.84
CA GLY A 165 3.99 -4.77 -19.20
C GLY A 165 4.26 -4.68 -17.69
N ALA A 166 4.02 -3.53 -17.07
CA ALA A 166 4.03 -3.35 -15.63
C ALA A 166 2.62 -3.37 -15.02
N GLY A 167 2.56 -3.46 -13.71
CA GLY A 167 1.30 -3.45 -12.98
C GLY A 167 1.49 -3.78 -11.51
N PHE A 168 0.43 -4.25 -10.89
CA PHE A 168 0.42 -4.72 -9.50
C PHE A 168 0.38 -6.23 -9.44
N TRP A 169 1.17 -6.82 -8.56
CA TRP A 169 1.07 -8.22 -8.19
C TRP A 169 0.98 -8.35 -6.68
N GLY A 170 0.39 -9.43 -6.20
CA GLY A 170 0.38 -9.75 -4.78
C GLY A 170 -0.01 -11.18 -4.59
N VAL A 171 -0.10 -11.60 -3.33
CA VAL A 171 -0.52 -12.94 -2.96
C VAL A 171 -1.66 -12.90 -1.97
N PHE A 172 -2.52 -13.90 -2.02
CA PHE A 172 -3.51 -14.16 -1.00
C PHE A 172 -3.56 -15.65 -0.68
N SER A 173 -4.14 -15.97 0.46
CA SER A 173 -4.44 -17.34 0.84
C SER A 173 -5.91 -17.44 1.27
N ALA A 174 -6.49 -18.62 1.03
CA ALA A 174 -7.85 -18.96 1.39
C ALA A 174 -7.87 -20.34 2.05
N THR A 175 -8.78 -20.56 2.98
CA THR A 175 -8.94 -21.84 3.70
C THR A 175 -9.45 -22.96 2.79
N ASP A 176 -10.26 -22.61 1.79
CA ASP A 176 -10.90 -23.58 0.89
C ASP A 176 -11.13 -23.00 -0.52
N LYS A 177 -11.63 -23.86 -1.41
CA LYS A 177 -11.91 -23.52 -2.81
C LYS A 177 -13.09 -22.56 -3.00
N LEU A 178 -14.03 -22.51 -2.05
CA LEU A 178 -15.14 -21.58 -2.11
C LEU A 178 -14.62 -20.15 -1.92
N TRP A 179 -13.84 -19.91 -0.87
CA TRP A 179 -13.27 -18.59 -0.62
C TRP A 179 -12.26 -18.16 -1.68
N GLU A 180 -11.46 -19.10 -2.18
CA GLU A 180 -10.60 -18.85 -3.36
C GLU A 180 -11.42 -18.32 -4.55
N ALA A 181 -12.53 -19.00 -4.90
CA ALA A 181 -13.37 -18.62 -6.03
C ALA A 181 -14.07 -17.26 -5.82
N ARG A 182 -14.55 -16.99 -4.59
CA ARG A 182 -15.18 -15.72 -4.25
C ARG A 182 -14.21 -14.55 -4.36
N VAL A 183 -12.98 -14.70 -3.83
CA VAL A 183 -11.94 -13.67 -3.94
C VAL A 183 -11.56 -13.41 -5.39
N LYS A 184 -11.37 -14.47 -6.21
CA LYS A 184 -11.11 -14.32 -7.65
C LYS A 184 -12.23 -13.59 -8.37
N SER A 185 -13.49 -13.86 -8.01
CA SER A 185 -14.66 -13.19 -8.58
C SER A 185 -14.71 -11.70 -8.19
N ALA A 186 -14.45 -11.38 -6.93
CA ALA A 186 -14.35 -10.01 -6.46
C ALA A 186 -13.24 -9.22 -7.17
N LEU A 187 -12.05 -9.82 -7.34
CA LEU A 187 -10.93 -9.20 -8.05
C LEU A 187 -11.22 -8.98 -9.54
N ARG A 188 -11.97 -9.88 -10.20
CA ARG A 188 -12.46 -9.67 -11.58
C ARG A 188 -13.42 -8.49 -11.67
N LEU A 189 -14.41 -8.41 -10.77
CA LEU A 189 -15.32 -7.27 -10.72
C LEU A 189 -14.59 -5.95 -10.46
N LEU A 190 -13.56 -5.97 -9.61
CA LEU A 190 -12.72 -4.80 -9.34
C LEU A 190 -11.84 -4.40 -10.53
N ALA A 191 -11.45 -5.35 -11.39
CA ALA A 191 -10.71 -5.01 -12.62
C ALA A 191 -11.53 -4.08 -13.52
N ASP A 192 -12.84 -4.28 -13.62
CA ASP A 192 -13.75 -3.43 -14.39
C ASP A 192 -14.20 -2.17 -13.63
N SER A 193 -14.49 -2.31 -12.33
CA SER A 193 -15.04 -1.22 -11.50
C SER A 193 -13.98 -0.33 -10.83
N GLY A 194 -12.71 -0.70 -10.93
CA GLY A 194 -11.55 0.05 -10.47
C GLY A 194 -11.17 -0.17 -9.00
N PHE A 195 -9.88 -0.05 -8.71
CA PHE A 195 -9.28 -0.06 -7.38
C PHE A 195 -8.89 1.36 -6.91
N GLY A 196 -8.97 1.64 -5.61
CA GLY A 196 -8.51 2.91 -5.05
C GLY A 196 -9.40 4.13 -5.35
N GLY A 197 -8.77 5.30 -5.49
CA GLY A 197 -9.45 6.58 -5.68
C GLY A 197 -9.80 6.89 -7.14
N GLU A 198 -10.69 7.88 -7.33
CA GLU A 198 -11.09 8.41 -8.67
C GLU A 198 -11.70 7.36 -9.62
N ARG A 199 -12.30 6.28 -9.06
CA ARG A 199 -12.93 5.19 -9.82
C ARG A 199 -14.06 5.65 -10.75
N SER A 200 -14.81 6.68 -10.34
CA SER A 200 -15.86 7.31 -11.16
C SER A 200 -15.30 7.98 -12.42
N ARG A 201 -14.00 8.32 -12.43
CA ARG A 201 -13.28 8.84 -13.60
C ARG A 201 -12.62 7.73 -14.42
N GLY A 202 -12.92 6.47 -14.11
CA GLY A 202 -12.34 5.29 -14.76
C GLY A 202 -10.95 4.89 -14.26
N TRP A 203 -10.44 5.51 -13.19
CA TRP A 203 -9.14 5.13 -12.62
C TRP A 203 -9.21 3.80 -11.88
N GLY A 204 -8.05 3.18 -11.69
CA GLY A 204 -7.92 1.94 -10.94
C GLY A 204 -8.33 0.69 -11.71
N ARG A 205 -8.74 0.79 -12.99
CA ARG A 205 -9.14 -0.38 -13.78
C ARG A 205 -7.93 -1.20 -14.22
N ALA A 206 -8.15 -2.49 -14.44
CA ALA A 206 -7.16 -3.43 -14.95
C ALA A 206 -7.75 -4.31 -16.05
N SER A 207 -6.87 -4.92 -16.85
CA SER A 207 -7.25 -6.05 -17.69
C SER A 207 -7.65 -7.24 -16.82
N GLU A 208 -8.13 -8.32 -17.46
CA GLU A 208 -8.46 -9.56 -16.76
C GLU A 208 -7.35 -9.98 -15.77
N PRO A 209 -7.67 -10.14 -14.46
CA PRO A 209 -6.72 -10.58 -13.46
C PRO A 209 -6.17 -11.98 -13.77
N GLN A 210 -4.86 -12.13 -13.66
CA GLN A 210 -4.20 -13.42 -13.81
C GLN A 210 -3.94 -14.05 -12.45
N PHE A 211 -4.21 -15.34 -12.32
CA PHE A 211 -4.02 -16.10 -11.08
C PHE A 211 -3.08 -17.27 -11.29
N ASN A 212 -2.07 -17.41 -10.43
CA ASN A 212 -1.11 -18.51 -10.48
C ASN A 212 -0.88 -19.09 -9.08
N ASP A 213 -0.40 -20.34 -8.99
CA ASP A 213 0.19 -20.82 -7.74
C ASP A 213 1.45 -20.02 -7.42
N ALA A 214 1.56 -19.55 -6.18
CA ALA A 214 2.68 -18.77 -5.66
C ALA A 214 3.41 -19.51 -4.53
N SER A 215 3.03 -20.75 -4.23
CA SER A 215 3.60 -21.51 -3.11
C SER A 215 5.11 -21.71 -3.25
N HIS A 216 5.60 -21.80 -4.49
CA HIS A 216 7.03 -21.92 -4.83
C HIS A 216 7.83 -20.60 -4.77
N LEU A 217 7.15 -19.46 -4.56
CA LEU A 217 7.79 -18.14 -4.52
C LEU A 217 8.47 -17.85 -3.18
N PHE A 218 8.03 -18.52 -2.11
CA PHE A 218 8.46 -18.25 -0.74
C PHE A 218 8.89 -19.54 -0.02
N PRO A 219 9.70 -19.43 1.04
CA PRO A 219 10.00 -20.56 1.90
C PRO A 219 8.73 -21.15 2.54
N VAL A 220 8.74 -22.46 2.79
CA VAL A 220 7.63 -23.14 3.47
C VAL A 220 7.89 -23.12 4.97
N ALA A 221 6.85 -22.78 5.74
CA ALA A 221 6.94 -22.81 7.20
C ALA A 221 7.16 -24.23 7.70
N THR A 222 8.07 -24.36 8.65
CA THR A 222 8.37 -25.58 9.40
C THR A 222 8.05 -25.38 10.89
N GLU A 223 8.03 -26.45 11.68
CA GLU A 223 7.83 -26.36 13.14
C GLU A 223 8.87 -25.47 13.85
N ALA A 224 10.05 -25.28 13.24
CA ALA A 224 11.10 -24.40 13.74
C ALA A 224 10.96 -22.93 13.31
N THR A 225 9.90 -22.58 12.56
CA THR A 225 9.70 -21.20 12.08
C THR A 225 9.34 -20.29 13.24
N ALA A 226 10.28 -19.43 13.64
CA ALA A 226 10.10 -18.47 14.72
C ALA A 226 10.11 -17.01 14.24
N ALA A 227 10.36 -16.76 12.95
CA ALA A 227 10.44 -15.42 12.38
C ALA A 227 9.64 -15.33 11.08
N TRP A 228 8.79 -14.31 10.98
CA TRP A 228 7.78 -14.14 9.95
C TRP A 228 7.96 -12.81 9.22
N TRP A 229 8.20 -12.87 7.90
CA TRP A 229 8.23 -11.73 6.99
C TRP A 229 6.81 -11.37 6.55
N LEU A 230 6.36 -10.17 6.91
CA LEU A 230 5.03 -9.66 6.58
C LEU A 230 4.93 -9.22 5.11
N LEU A 231 3.92 -9.75 4.41
CA LEU A 231 3.51 -9.34 3.07
C LEU A 231 2.23 -8.48 3.09
N SER A 232 1.64 -8.24 4.26
CA SER A 232 0.46 -7.44 4.48
C SER A 232 0.69 -6.44 5.62
N LEU A 233 -0.13 -5.39 5.69
CA LEU A 233 -0.27 -4.62 6.92
C LEU A 233 -0.82 -5.51 8.04
N TYR A 234 -0.29 -5.33 9.24
CA TYR A 234 -0.61 -6.17 10.39
C TYR A 234 -1.04 -5.34 11.60
N SER A 235 -2.09 -5.82 12.27
CA SER A 235 -2.50 -5.35 13.59
C SER A 235 -2.58 -6.57 14.51
N PRO A 236 -1.79 -6.64 15.59
CA PRO A 236 -1.75 -7.81 16.46
C PRO A 236 -3.12 -8.18 17.03
N ASP A 237 -3.46 -9.46 16.96
CA ASP A 237 -4.53 -10.06 17.72
C ASP A 237 -4.09 -10.28 19.19
N ALA A 238 -5.05 -10.40 20.11
CA ALA A 238 -4.73 -10.66 21.51
C ALA A 238 -4.03 -12.01 21.73
N ALA A 239 -4.24 -12.98 20.83
CA ALA A 239 -3.56 -14.27 20.87
C ALA A 239 -2.16 -14.26 20.24
N ASP A 240 -1.75 -13.17 19.59
CA ASP A 240 -0.45 -13.09 18.92
C ASP A 240 0.68 -12.85 19.93
N ALA A 241 1.46 -13.91 20.20
CA ALA A 241 2.63 -13.86 21.09
C ALA A 241 3.88 -13.34 20.35
N VAL A 242 3.85 -12.06 19.95
CA VAL A 242 4.98 -11.40 19.27
C VAL A 242 6.06 -10.98 20.27
N ASP A 243 7.28 -11.47 20.08
CA ASP A 243 8.48 -10.99 20.76
C ASP A 243 9.05 -9.77 20.01
N TRP A 244 8.61 -8.57 20.41
CA TRP A 244 9.04 -7.32 19.80
C TRP A 244 10.54 -7.05 19.94
N THR A 245 11.23 -7.64 20.92
CA THR A 245 12.67 -7.44 21.14
C THR A 245 13.53 -8.17 20.10
N LYS A 246 12.98 -9.21 19.48
CA LYS A 246 13.60 -9.99 18.41
C LYS A 246 12.98 -9.70 17.04
N SER A 247 12.17 -8.66 16.95
CA SER A 247 11.43 -8.29 15.74
C SER A 247 12.01 -7.00 15.15
N GLU A 248 12.18 -6.99 13.83
CA GLU A 248 12.57 -5.81 13.07
C GLU A 248 11.34 -5.26 12.36
N SER A 249 10.80 -4.14 12.83
CA SER A 249 9.51 -3.65 12.37
C SER A 249 9.48 -2.14 12.13
N SER A 250 8.61 -1.72 11.21
CA SER A 250 8.16 -0.33 11.13
C SER A 250 6.65 -0.27 11.23
N VAL A 251 6.17 0.91 11.60
CA VAL A 251 4.76 1.18 11.83
C VAL A 251 4.30 2.36 11.00
N THR A 252 3.07 2.25 10.51
CA THR A 252 2.37 3.28 9.76
C THR A 252 1.05 3.63 10.44
N ILE A 253 0.56 4.83 10.19
CA ILE A 253 -0.77 5.26 10.65
C ILE A 253 -1.72 5.21 9.46
N ARG A 254 -2.80 4.46 9.62
CA ARG A 254 -3.86 4.31 8.63
C ARG A 254 -5.11 5.06 9.10
N GLY A 255 -5.68 5.85 8.20
CA GLY A 255 -6.88 6.66 8.44
C GLY A 255 -7.71 6.82 7.16
N GLY A 256 -8.48 7.91 7.08
CA GLY A 256 -9.28 8.25 5.90
C GLY A 256 -10.77 8.23 6.19
N TRP A 257 -11.57 8.25 5.13
CA TRP A 257 -13.02 8.47 5.22
C TRP A 257 -13.80 7.18 5.02
N THR A 258 -14.99 7.09 5.61
CA THR A 258 -15.97 6.04 5.31
C THR A 258 -16.53 6.21 3.90
N ASP A 259 -16.83 5.08 3.26
CA ASP A 259 -17.56 5.01 2.00
C ASP A 259 -18.68 3.99 2.21
N SER A 260 -19.88 4.48 2.54
CA SER A 260 -21.02 3.64 2.89
C SER A 260 -22.33 4.39 2.65
N SER A 261 -23.45 3.66 2.61
CA SER A 261 -24.78 4.26 2.56
C SER A 261 -25.14 5.02 3.85
N ALA A 262 -24.44 4.77 4.96
CA ALA A 262 -24.60 5.51 6.22
C ALA A 262 -23.94 6.90 6.20
N GLY A 263 -23.24 7.25 5.10
CA GLY A 263 -22.62 8.56 4.91
C GLY A 263 -21.09 8.53 4.96
N VAL A 264 -20.54 9.74 4.89
CA VAL A 264 -19.10 10.03 4.86
C VAL A 264 -18.69 10.66 6.19
N ALA A 265 -17.81 9.99 6.91
CA ALA A 265 -17.28 10.41 8.19
C ALA A 265 -15.80 10.03 8.31
N MET A 266 -15.06 10.72 9.18
CA MET A 266 -13.64 10.44 9.41
C MET A 266 -13.48 9.18 10.26
N LYS A 267 -12.78 8.17 9.72
CA LYS A 267 -12.46 6.94 10.45
C LYS A 267 -11.47 7.22 11.57
N LYS A 268 -11.55 6.45 12.66
CA LYS A 268 -10.52 6.41 13.69
C LYS A 268 -9.18 6.01 13.07
N GLN A 269 -8.10 6.66 13.50
CA GLN A 269 -6.77 6.30 13.05
C GLN A 269 -6.27 5.06 13.79
N VAL A 270 -5.55 4.19 13.09
CA VAL A 270 -4.96 2.99 13.68
C VAL A 270 -3.51 2.84 13.24
N ARG A 271 -2.65 2.49 14.20
CA ARG A 271 -1.26 2.14 13.94
C ARG A 271 -1.18 0.68 13.51
N MET A 272 -0.46 0.41 12.43
CA MET A 272 -0.29 -0.92 11.85
C MET A 272 1.19 -1.16 11.56
N VAL A 273 1.64 -2.41 11.68
CA VAL A 273 2.97 -2.84 11.27
C VAL A 273 3.00 -2.93 9.75
N GLU A 274 4.04 -2.36 9.13
CA GLU A 274 4.22 -2.30 7.68
C GLU A 274 4.73 -3.60 7.07
N GLU A 275 4.48 -3.77 5.77
CA GLU A 275 5.05 -4.82 4.94
C GLU A 275 6.59 -4.78 4.99
N GLY A 276 7.23 -5.93 4.85
CA GLY A 276 8.69 -6.07 5.00
C GLY A 276 9.14 -6.20 6.45
N SER A 277 8.30 -5.89 7.44
CA SER A 277 8.64 -6.16 8.84
C SER A 277 8.80 -7.66 9.09
N VAL A 278 9.74 -8.00 9.98
CA VAL A 278 10.05 -9.37 10.39
C VAL A 278 9.73 -9.52 11.86
N LEU A 279 8.74 -10.36 12.16
CA LEU A 279 8.22 -10.54 13.51
C LEU A 279 8.61 -11.90 14.08
N ALA A 280 9.17 -11.90 15.28
CA ALA A 280 9.45 -13.11 16.03
C ALA A 280 8.20 -13.57 16.79
N ALA A 281 7.59 -14.67 16.36
CA ALA A 281 6.37 -15.21 16.96
C ALA A 281 6.19 -16.69 16.57
N PRO A 282 5.49 -17.50 17.40
CA PRO A 282 5.11 -18.86 17.00
C PRO A 282 4.16 -18.87 15.79
N SER A 283 3.22 -17.93 15.76
CA SER A 283 2.25 -17.74 14.69
C SER A 283 1.77 -16.28 14.67
N LEU A 284 1.26 -15.83 13.54
CA LEU A 284 0.65 -14.51 13.40
C LEU A 284 -0.76 -14.63 12.84
N ARG A 285 -1.75 -14.30 13.67
CA ARG A 285 -3.15 -14.25 13.27
C ARG A 285 -3.49 -12.87 12.76
N GLY A 286 -3.24 -11.83 13.55
CA GLY A 286 -3.69 -10.46 13.30
C GLY A 286 -5.20 -10.30 13.36
N ARG A 287 -5.66 -9.05 13.38
CA ARG A 287 -7.10 -8.73 13.53
C ARG A 287 -7.56 -7.64 12.57
N ALA A 288 -8.88 -7.61 12.33
CA ALA A 288 -9.54 -6.43 11.79
C ALA A 288 -9.92 -5.48 12.93
N VAL A 289 -9.41 -4.25 12.89
CA VAL A 289 -9.73 -3.22 13.88
C VAL A 289 -10.97 -2.47 13.44
N ASP A 290 -11.97 -2.36 14.32
CA ASP A 290 -13.09 -1.46 14.07
C ASP A 290 -12.63 -0.01 14.24
N VAL A 291 -12.68 0.73 13.14
CA VAL A 291 -12.29 2.13 13.02
C VAL A 291 -13.50 3.02 12.72
N ALA A 292 -14.72 2.53 13.01
CA ALA A 292 -15.93 3.33 12.91
C ALA A 292 -15.82 4.60 13.77
N PRO A 293 -16.31 5.75 13.28
CA PRO A 293 -16.60 6.91 14.12
C PRO A 293 -17.50 6.51 15.29
N ASP A 294 -17.52 7.33 16.35
CA ASP A 294 -18.48 7.13 17.43
C ASP A 294 -19.91 7.24 16.90
N ASP A 295 -20.80 6.38 17.40
CA ASP A 295 -22.21 6.28 17.01
C ASP A 295 -22.47 6.03 15.50
N PHE A 296 -21.50 5.47 14.77
CA PHE A 296 -21.68 5.10 13.36
C PHE A 296 -22.60 3.88 13.20
N ALA A 297 -23.39 3.84 12.12
CA ALA A 297 -24.48 2.87 11.95
C ALA A 297 -24.04 1.39 11.87
N HIS A 298 -22.77 1.13 11.57
CA HIS A 298 -22.21 -0.21 11.46
C HIS A 298 -20.69 -0.18 11.71
N PRO A 299 -20.04 -1.32 12.02
CA PRO A 299 -18.60 -1.35 12.15
C PRO A 299 -17.91 -0.99 10.83
N VAL A 300 -16.69 -0.45 10.93
CA VAL A 300 -15.86 -0.10 9.78
C VAL A 300 -14.50 -0.73 9.98
N TYR A 301 -14.22 -1.80 9.24
CA TYR A 301 -13.02 -2.58 9.49
C TYR A 301 -11.79 -2.07 8.77
N ARG A 302 -10.69 -1.98 9.52
CA ARG A 302 -9.32 -1.93 8.99
C ARG A 302 -8.68 -3.31 9.15
N ALA A 303 -8.55 -4.04 8.04
CA ALA A 303 -7.95 -5.37 8.08
C ALA A 303 -6.45 -5.32 8.35
N GLY A 304 -6.01 -5.95 9.45
CA GLY A 304 -4.62 -6.18 9.82
C GLY A 304 -4.29 -7.66 9.97
N PHE A 305 -4.92 -8.52 9.17
CA PHE A 305 -4.62 -9.96 9.13
C PHE A 305 -3.22 -10.19 8.58
N ALA A 306 -2.41 -10.98 9.28
CA ALA A 306 -1.05 -11.29 8.84
C ALA A 306 -1.06 -12.26 7.66
N LEU A 307 -0.69 -11.79 6.46
CA LEU A 307 -0.18 -12.68 5.42
C LEU A 307 1.34 -12.63 5.52
N ALA A 308 1.92 -13.67 6.11
CA ALA A 308 3.33 -13.74 6.40
C ALA A 308 3.94 -15.04 5.89
N VAL A 309 5.22 -14.98 5.54
CA VAL A 309 6.01 -16.13 5.09
C VAL A 309 7.27 -16.23 5.96
N PRO A 310 7.89 -17.41 6.11
CA PRO A 310 9.16 -17.51 6.79
C PRO A 310 10.21 -16.63 6.11
N VAL A 311 11.10 -16.05 6.90
CA VAL A 311 12.24 -15.28 6.38
C VAL A 311 13.12 -16.22 5.52
N PRO A 312 13.55 -15.79 4.32
CA PRO A 312 14.49 -16.58 3.53
C PRO A 312 15.78 -16.84 4.32
N ALA A 313 16.26 -18.08 4.32
CA ALA A 313 17.60 -18.37 4.83
C ALA A 313 18.61 -17.65 3.93
N VAL A 314 19.21 -16.58 4.42
CA VAL A 314 20.31 -15.93 3.73
C VAL A 314 21.50 -16.86 3.87
N THR A 315 21.82 -17.62 2.83
CA THR A 315 23.15 -18.21 2.71
C THR A 315 24.12 -17.04 2.65
N GLU A 316 24.78 -16.72 3.77
CA GLU A 316 26.00 -15.94 3.74
C GLU A 316 26.91 -16.62 2.72
N THR A 317 27.13 -15.97 1.58
CA THR A 317 28.19 -16.37 0.68
C THR A 317 29.47 -16.15 1.46
N ALA A 318 30.02 -17.24 2.01
CA ALA A 318 31.31 -17.25 2.67
C ALA A 318 32.29 -16.41 1.82
N PRO A 319 33.06 -15.49 2.42
CA PRO A 319 34.04 -14.74 1.67
C PRO A 319 34.93 -15.73 0.94
N LYS A 320 34.92 -15.69 -0.40
CA LYS A 320 35.85 -16.48 -1.22
C LYS A 320 37.24 -16.21 -0.66
N LYS A 321 37.83 -17.21 0.00
CA LYS A 321 39.23 -17.18 0.41
C LYS A 321 40.01 -16.77 -0.83
N LYS A 322 40.65 -15.60 -0.78
CA LYS A 322 41.68 -15.24 -1.75
C LYS A 322 42.65 -16.41 -1.80
N PRO A 323 43.05 -16.92 -2.98
CA PRO A 323 44.11 -17.91 -3.04
C PRO A 323 45.34 -17.31 -2.36
N GLY A 324 45.93 -18.11 -1.45
CA GLY A 324 47.00 -17.68 -0.57
C GLY A 324 48.15 -17.05 -1.37
N LYS A 325 48.57 -15.87 -0.95
CA LYS A 325 49.91 -15.39 -1.26
C LYS A 325 50.86 -16.21 -0.41
N GLU A 326 51.75 -16.92 -1.09
CA GLU A 326 52.94 -17.55 -0.52
C GLU A 326 53.68 -16.56 0.38
N GLU A 327 54.12 -17.07 1.52
CA GLU A 327 54.98 -16.41 2.49
C GLU A 327 56.29 -15.99 1.83
N SER A 328 56.59 -14.70 1.85
CA SER A 328 57.96 -14.19 1.75
C SER A 328 58.25 -13.40 3.01
N LYS A 329 59.30 -13.86 3.70
CA LYS A 329 59.74 -13.48 5.04
C LYS A 329 60.08 -11.99 5.21
N GLU A 330 59.81 -11.56 6.42
CA GLU A 330 60.11 -10.33 7.15
C GLU A 330 61.58 -9.87 7.08
N VAL A 331 61.78 -8.57 6.80
CA VAL A 331 62.92 -7.76 7.27
C VAL A 331 62.46 -6.28 7.40
N GLU A 332 62.47 -5.76 8.61
CA GLU A 332 62.62 -4.33 8.96
C GLU A 332 63.89 -4.23 9.86
N PRO A 333 64.49 -3.05 10.16
CA PRO A 333 64.03 -1.67 9.91
C PRO A 333 65.12 -0.73 9.37
N LYS A 334 64.79 0.55 9.11
CA LYS A 334 65.65 1.71 9.43
C LYS A 334 64.94 3.06 9.31
N GLU A 335 65.06 3.83 10.38
CA GLU A 335 64.79 5.27 10.48
C GLU A 335 65.63 6.07 9.48
N GLU A 336 65.03 7.08 8.86
CA GLU A 336 65.79 8.23 8.36
C GLU A 336 64.98 9.52 8.50
N SER A 337 65.68 10.51 9.05
CA SER A 337 65.25 11.80 9.55
C SER A 337 64.97 12.82 8.43
N ARG A 338 64.12 13.80 8.73
CA ARG A 338 63.83 14.95 7.86
C ARG A 338 64.24 16.24 8.59
N PRO A 339 64.96 17.18 7.97
CA PRO A 339 65.56 18.31 8.69
C PRO A 339 64.58 19.49 8.88
N GLU A 340 64.86 20.24 9.95
CA GLU A 340 64.30 21.55 10.31
C GLU A 340 64.60 22.62 9.26
N VAL A 341 63.64 23.53 9.01
CA VAL A 341 63.91 24.86 8.45
C VAL A 341 63.09 25.90 9.20
N VAL A 342 63.81 26.92 9.68
CA VAL A 342 63.37 27.99 10.58
C VAL A 342 62.59 29.08 9.84
N ALA A 343 61.69 29.69 10.61
CA ALA A 343 60.71 30.74 10.35
C ALA A 343 61.16 32.00 9.58
N LEU A 344 60.16 32.73 9.06
CA LEU A 344 60.01 34.17 9.23
C LEU A 344 58.53 34.58 8.99
N MET A 345 57.87 35.04 10.05
CA MET A 345 56.63 35.83 9.97
C MET A 345 56.98 37.32 9.72
N PRO A 346 55.99 38.13 9.32
CA PRO A 346 55.73 39.29 10.15
C PRO A 346 54.27 39.39 10.61
N ASP A 347 54.21 40.02 11.77
CA ASP A 347 53.15 40.30 12.71
C ASP A 347 52.17 41.38 12.21
N LEU A 348 50.86 41.20 12.46
CA LEU A 348 49.91 42.29 12.66
C LEU A 348 48.79 41.83 13.62
N SER A 349 48.71 42.58 14.70
CA SER A 349 47.94 42.45 15.93
C SER A 349 46.45 42.79 15.82
N ASP A 350 45.69 42.20 16.76
CA ASP A 350 44.48 42.69 17.43
C ASP A 350 43.27 43.17 16.61
N ALA A 351 42.21 42.35 16.63
CA ALA A 351 40.85 42.82 16.91
C ALA A 351 39.96 41.66 17.38
N ALA A 352 39.58 41.70 18.65
CA ALA A 352 38.54 40.85 19.23
C ALA A 352 37.17 41.18 18.63
N ILE A 353 36.41 40.17 18.22
CA ILE A 353 34.96 40.27 18.01
C ILE A 353 34.28 39.06 18.66
N SER A 354 33.43 39.37 19.64
CA SER A 354 32.59 38.49 20.45
C SER A 354 31.61 37.62 19.65
N PRO A 355 31.12 36.51 20.24
CA PRO A 355 30.15 35.62 19.60
C PRO A 355 28.77 36.29 19.45
N VAL A 356 28.20 36.16 18.26
CA VAL A 356 26.86 36.63 17.90
C VAL A 356 25.81 35.70 18.52
N GLU A 357 24.93 36.27 19.34
CA GLU A 357 23.69 35.63 19.85
C GLU A 357 22.70 35.37 18.69
N PRO A 358 21.92 34.28 18.73
CA PRO A 358 20.89 34.04 17.73
C PRO A 358 19.69 34.98 17.94
N GLU A 359 19.35 35.74 16.90
CA GLU A 359 18.14 36.56 16.83
C GLU A 359 16.87 35.72 17.03
N ALA A 360 15.95 36.31 17.79
CA ALA A 360 14.64 35.76 18.11
C ALA A 360 13.78 35.55 16.87
N VAL A 361 13.16 34.37 16.79
CA VAL A 361 12.10 34.05 15.83
C VAL A 361 10.86 34.87 16.19
N VAL A 362 10.44 35.74 15.27
CA VAL A 362 9.19 36.50 15.34
C VAL A 362 8.02 35.54 15.05
N GLU A 363 7.08 35.45 16.00
CA GLU A 363 5.80 34.75 15.85
C GLU A 363 4.94 35.45 14.79
N PRO A 364 4.32 34.74 13.83
CA PRO A 364 3.28 35.35 13.00
C PRO A 364 1.97 35.48 13.79
N GLU A 365 1.45 36.70 13.79
CA GLU A 365 0.17 37.14 14.35
C GLU A 365 -1.02 36.28 13.90
N ALA A 366 -1.97 36.13 14.82
CA ALA A 366 -3.24 35.47 14.63
C ALA A 366 -4.06 36.11 13.50
N VAL A 367 -4.34 35.31 12.46
CA VAL A 367 -5.36 35.66 11.46
C VAL A 367 -6.73 35.34 12.05
N VAL A 368 -7.51 36.41 12.22
CA VAL A 368 -8.90 36.41 12.68
C VAL A 368 -9.79 35.63 11.70
N GLU A 369 -10.52 34.65 12.22
CA GLU A 369 -11.59 33.94 11.52
C GLU A 369 -12.71 34.91 11.08
N PRO A 370 -13.21 34.86 9.83
CA PRO A 370 -14.50 35.43 9.53
C PRO A 370 -15.60 34.51 10.08
N ALA A 371 -16.45 35.10 10.93
CA ALA A 371 -17.55 34.46 11.64
C ALA A 371 -18.43 33.57 10.74
N THR A 372 -18.60 32.32 11.17
CA THR A 372 -19.74 31.46 10.86
C THR A 372 -21.05 32.20 11.17
N LEU A 373 -21.80 32.58 10.13
CA LEU A 373 -23.21 32.87 10.27
C LEU A 373 -23.93 31.54 10.57
N ALA A 374 -24.39 31.40 11.81
CA ALA A 374 -25.30 30.36 12.23
C ALA A 374 -26.60 30.46 11.42
N HIS A 375 -26.83 29.52 10.51
CA HIS A 375 -28.18 29.26 10.03
C HIS A 375 -28.94 28.53 11.15
N ALA A 376 -29.91 29.25 11.72
CA ALA A 376 -30.93 28.68 12.60
C ALA A 376 -31.69 27.55 11.88
N PRO A 377 -32.15 26.51 12.60
CA PRO A 377 -32.90 25.41 12.01
C PRO A 377 -34.23 25.92 11.45
N THR A 378 -34.38 25.87 10.13
CA THR A 378 -35.68 25.98 9.48
C THR A 378 -36.46 24.69 9.73
N THR A 379 -37.62 24.85 10.35
CA THR A 379 -38.66 23.84 10.53
C THR A 379 -39.00 23.16 9.19
N PRO A 380 -39.28 21.84 9.17
CA PRO A 380 -39.70 21.18 7.94
C PRO A 380 -41.10 21.63 7.56
N THR A 381 -41.20 22.40 6.48
CA THR A 381 -42.47 22.68 5.80
C THR A 381 -42.90 21.44 5.02
N THR A 382 -44.07 20.93 5.38
CA THR A 382 -44.81 19.86 4.71
C THR A 382 -44.88 20.09 3.19
N PRO A 383 -44.60 19.09 2.33
CA PRO A 383 -44.91 19.20 0.91
C PRO A 383 -46.42 19.19 0.72
N GLU A 384 -46.93 20.29 0.18
CA GLU A 384 -48.32 20.46 -0.24
C GLU A 384 -48.62 19.50 -1.40
N THR A 385 -49.63 18.66 -1.19
CA THR A 385 -50.12 17.64 -2.12
C THR A 385 -50.64 18.29 -3.41
N LEU A 386 -49.99 18.01 -4.54
CA LEU A 386 -50.54 18.31 -5.87
C LEU A 386 -51.80 17.44 -6.12
N PRO A 387 -52.88 18.01 -6.69
CA PRO A 387 -54.10 17.24 -6.99
C PRO A 387 -53.87 16.25 -8.16
N PRO A 388 -54.58 15.11 -8.17
CA PRO A 388 -54.35 14.04 -9.14
C PRO A 388 -54.78 14.42 -10.55
N ALA A 389 -53.98 13.99 -11.53
CA ALA A 389 -54.29 14.07 -12.94
C ALA A 389 -55.48 13.15 -13.29
N ASN A 390 -56.42 13.71 -14.05
CA ASN A 390 -57.61 13.05 -14.60
C ASN A 390 -57.22 11.84 -15.47
N VAL A 391 -57.71 10.66 -15.10
CA VAL A 391 -57.76 9.46 -15.97
C VAL A 391 -59.23 9.27 -16.39
N PRO A 392 -59.58 9.32 -17.68
CA PRO A 392 -60.90 8.89 -18.12
C PRO A 392 -60.92 7.36 -18.24
N ALA A 393 -61.88 6.74 -17.54
CA ALA A 393 -62.23 5.33 -17.67
C ALA A 393 -63.39 5.14 -18.66
N ASN A 394 -63.43 3.93 -19.22
CA ASN A 394 -64.53 3.23 -19.92
C ASN A 394 -64.68 3.44 -21.43
N ALA A 395 -64.32 2.39 -22.17
CA ALA A 395 -65.22 1.76 -23.13
C ALA A 395 -65.04 0.23 -23.05
N GLU A 396 -66.13 -0.47 -22.73
CA GLU A 396 -66.29 -1.93 -22.72
C GLU A 396 -66.23 -2.54 -24.14
N PRO A 397 -65.99 -3.86 -24.28
CA PRO A 397 -65.76 -4.53 -25.55
C PRO A 397 -67.04 -5.17 -26.14
N PRO A 398 -67.06 -5.53 -27.44
CA PRO A 398 -67.99 -6.52 -27.95
C PRO A 398 -67.29 -7.86 -28.32
N VAL A 399 -67.68 -8.90 -27.59
CA VAL A 399 -68.29 -10.18 -28.01
C VAL A 399 -67.98 -10.77 -29.41
N GLU A 400 -67.48 -12.02 -29.37
CA GLU A 400 -67.60 -13.21 -30.25
C GLU A 400 -67.33 -13.18 -31.77
N GLY A 401 -66.55 -14.20 -32.18
CA GLY A 401 -66.47 -14.71 -33.55
C GLY A 401 -65.45 -15.85 -33.64
N ALA A 402 -65.90 -17.09 -33.46
CA ALA A 402 -65.11 -18.31 -33.59
C ALA A 402 -64.86 -18.66 -35.06
N GLU A 403 -63.66 -19.16 -35.38
CA GLU A 403 -63.49 -20.18 -36.42
C GLU A 403 -62.20 -20.98 -36.20
N GLU A 404 -62.38 -22.26 -35.84
CA GLU A 404 -61.42 -23.34 -36.05
C GLU A 404 -61.27 -23.61 -37.56
N VAL A 405 -60.09 -24.06 -37.99
CA VAL A 405 -59.87 -25.28 -38.82
C VAL A 405 -58.40 -25.31 -39.29
N GLN A 406 -57.69 -26.35 -38.85
CA GLN A 406 -56.40 -26.86 -39.32
C GLN A 406 -56.55 -27.56 -40.69
N PRO A 407 -55.47 -27.91 -41.44
CA PRO A 407 -54.10 -28.24 -40.97
C PRO A 407 -52.96 -27.39 -41.54
#